data_AF-A0A814WQX2-F1
#
_entry.id   AF-A0A814WQX2-F1
#
_cell.length_a   1.000
_cell.length_b   1.000
_cell.length_c   1.000
_cell.angle_alpha   90.00
_cell.angle_beta   90.00
_cell.angle_gamma   90.00
#
_symmetry.space_group_name_H-M   'P 1'
#
loop_
_entity.id
_entity.type
_entity.pdbx_description
1 polymer ?
#
loop_
_entity_poly.entity_id
_entity_poly.type
_entity_poly.pdbx_seq_one_letter_code
_entity_poly.pdbx_strand_id
1 'polypeptide(L)'
;MTYDVEEYLSPATVLICSKYQGIGHFRRQCMHMYETCKVCGTECADLRQHNCTNVNKCIHCNGNHLSNSIKCPIVKDYRAALTKKLLSSTATSTNNNNNNYVYNPALDPPLLLPQGMSIPNAYSSVTNKIEELIDGLAKMNETLERMDYKNKEVGNFMNVRKKNDD
;
A
#
# COMPACT_ATOMS: atom_id res chain seq x y z
N MET A 1 34.73 23.95 11.24
CA MET A 1 34.16 22.82 10.47
C MET A 1 32.77 23.21 10.07
N THR A 2 32.54 23.41 8.77
CA THR A 2 31.24 23.69 8.18
C THR A 2 30.73 22.39 7.58
N TYR A 3 29.58 21.91 8.04
CA TYR A 3 28.93 20.73 7.47
C TYR A 3 28.13 21.20 6.26
N ASP A 4 28.47 20.71 5.07
CA ASP A 4 27.63 20.84 3.88
C ASP A 4 26.55 19.77 3.95
N VAL A 5 25.30 20.19 4.12
CA VAL A 5 24.14 19.29 4.09
C VAL A 5 23.57 19.37 2.69
N GLU A 6 23.94 18.41 1.84
CA GLU A 6 23.52 18.37 0.42
C GLU A 6 22.00 18.25 0.26
N GLU A 7 21.32 17.49 1.12
CA GLU A 7 19.86 17.33 1.07
C GLU A 7 19.29 16.86 2.41
N TYR A 8 18.23 17.52 2.90
CA TYR A 8 17.49 17.09 4.09
C TYR A 8 16.32 16.18 3.69
N LEU A 9 16.47 14.88 3.91
CA LEU A 9 15.38 13.91 3.71
C LEU A 9 14.50 13.85 4.95
N SER A 10 13.24 14.30 4.82
CA SER A 10 12.27 14.23 5.92
C SER A 10 12.02 12.75 6.32
N PRO A 11 11.99 12.42 7.62
CA PRO A 11 11.72 11.06 8.08
C PRO A 11 10.37 10.54 7.56
N ALA A 12 10.31 9.26 7.20
CA ALA A 12 9.08 8.65 6.70
C ALA A 12 7.92 8.82 7.70
N THR A 13 6.73 9.15 7.21
CA THR A 13 5.53 9.24 8.03
C THR A 13 4.97 7.83 8.28
N VAL A 14 4.87 7.43 9.55
CA VAL A 14 4.25 6.15 9.91
C VAL A 14 2.74 6.28 9.85
N LEU A 15 2.10 5.41 9.07
CA LEU A 15 0.65 5.35 8.99
C LEU A 15 0.11 4.64 10.24
N ILE A 16 -0.66 5.37 11.05
CA ILE A 16 -1.32 4.84 12.26
C ILE A 16 -2.83 4.95 12.05
N CYS A 17 -3.53 3.82 12.20
CA CYS A 17 -4.96 3.76 12.04
C CYS A 17 -5.67 4.50 13.16
N SER A 18 -6.50 5.48 12.84
CA SER A 18 -7.25 6.24 13.84
C SER A 18 -8.38 5.46 14.51
N LYS A 19 -8.70 4.24 14.05
CA LYS A 19 -9.72 3.36 14.66
C LYS A 19 -9.17 2.57 15.84
N TYR A 20 -8.21 1.69 15.59
CA TYR A 20 -7.66 0.78 16.60
C TYR A 20 -6.22 1.13 17.01
N GLN A 21 -5.69 2.26 16.52
CA GLN A 21 -4.33 2.77 16.78
C GLN A 21 -3.20 1.88 16.27
N GLY A 22 -3.47 0.84 15.47
CA GLY A 22 -2.40 0.02 14.93
C GLY A 22 -1.70 0.60 13.71
N ILE A 23 -0.53 0.03 13.41
CA ILE A 23 0.40 0.54 12.40
C ILE A 23 0.15 -0.12 11.05
N GLY A 24 0.27 0.66 9.97
CA GLY A 24 0.44 0.13 8.61
C GLY A 24 -0.80 0.14 7.72
N HIS A 25 -1.93 0.71 8.15
CA HIS A 25 -3.10 0.83 7.28
C HIS A 25 -3.99 2.05 7.58
N PHE A 26 -4.80 2.43 6.59
CA PHE A 26 -5.77 3.51 6.71
C PHE A 26 -7.03 3.05 7.42
N ARG A 27 -7.72 3.94 8.13
CA ARG A 27 -9.00 3.65 8.81
C ARG A 27 -10.02 2.95 7.90
N ARG A 28 -10.06 3.28 6.61
CA ARG A 28 -10.98 2.66 5.63
C ARG A 28 -10.69 1.18 5.34
N GLN A 29 -9.46 0.73 5.57
CA GLN A 29 -9.00 -0.66 5.37
C GLN A 29 -8.91 -1.43 6.70
N CYS A 30 -9.37 -0.83 7.80
CA CYS A 30 -9.30 -1.44 9.12
C CYS A 30 -10.38 -2.51 9.26
N MET A 31 -9.97 -3.76 9.47
CA MET A 31 -10.88 -4.89 9.69
C MET A 31 -11.27 -5.08 11.16
N HIS A 32 -10.66 -4.35 12.10
CA HIS A 32 -11.06 -4.41 13.51
C HIS A 32 -12.49 -3.94 13.69
N MET A 33 -13.29 -4.69 14.45
CA MET A 33 -14.68 -4.35 14.75
C MET A 33 -14.74 -3.18 15.75
N TYR A 34 -13.96 -3.27 16.82
CA TYR A 34 -13.88 -2.28 17.89
C TYR A 34 -12.89 -1.16 17.59
N GLU A 35 -13.06 -0.05 18.30
CA GLU A 35 -12.12 1.06 18.32
C GLU A 35 -11.22 0.98 19.57
N THR A 36 -10.05 1.62 19.53
CA THR A 36 -9.10 1.58 20.65
C THR A 36 -8.81 2.99 21.11
N CYS A 37 -8.93 3.22 22.42
CA CYS A 37 -8.65 4.52 23.01
C CYS A 37 -7.17 4.88 22.83
N LYS A 38 -6.90 6.05 22.25
CA LYS A 38 -5.54 6.56 22.02
C LYS A 38 -4.73 6.79 23.32
N VAL A 39 -5.44 7.00 24.42
CA VAL A 39 -4.86 7.36 25.73
C VAL A 39 -4.58 6.09 26.52
N CYS A 40 -5.62 5.33 26.88
CA CYS A 40 -5.47 4.16 27.76
C CYS A 40 -5.32 2.82 27.04
N GLY A 41 -5.45 2.79 25.70
CA GLY A 41 -5.30 1.57 24.92
C GLY A 41 -6.43 0.55 25.08
N THR A 42 -7.53 0.90 25.75
CA THR A 42 -8.69 0.02 25.92
C THR A 42 -9.50 -0.07 24.63
N GLU A 43 -9.93 -1.29 24.28
CA GLU A 43 -10.85 -1.55 23.17
C GLU A 43 -12.30 -1.27 23.59
N CYS A 44 -13.04 -0.56 22.75
CA CYS A 44 -14.41 -0.12 23.01
C CYS A 44 -15.22 -0.16 21.71
N ALA A 45 -16.53 -0.42 21.82
CA ALA A 45 -17.44 -0.32 20.68
C ALA A 45 -17.58 1.13 20.21
N ASP A 46 -17.75 2.07 21.15
CA ASP A 46 -17.87 3.50 20.87
C ASP A 46 -16.90 4.32 21.74
N LEU A 47 -15.99 5.07 21.12
CA LEU A 47 -15.09 5.98 21.84
C LEU A 47 -15.83 7.10 22.59
N ARG A 48 -17.05 7.46 22.17
CA ARG A 48 -17.84 8.52 22.80
C ARG A 48 -18.42 8.13 24.16
N GLN A 49 -18.67 6.84 24.35
CA GLN A 49 -19.23 6.29 25.60
C GLN A 49 -18.14 5.65 26.48
N HIS A 50 -16.90 5.69 26.03
CA HIS A 50 -15.77 5.10 26.73
C HIS A 50 -15.42 5.91 27.99
N ASN A 51 -15.46 5.26 29.15
CA ASN A 51 -14.90 5.80 30.39
C ASN A 51 -13.38 5.62 30.38
N CYS A 52 -12.66 6.67 29.98
CA CYS A 52 -11.20 6.63 29.90
C CYS A 52 -10.56 6.73 31.28
N THR A 53 -9.62 5.82 31.58
CA THR A 53 -8.83 5.86 32.81
C THR A 53 -7.84 7.03 32.86
N ASN A 54 -7.67 7.79 31.77
CA ASN A 54 -6.70 8.89 31.61
C ASN A 54 -5.24 8.50 31.90
N VAL A 55 -4.94 7.22 32.05
CA VAL A 55 -3.59 6.70 32.16
C VAL A 55 -3.08 6.46 30.75
N ASN A 56 -2.00 7.14 30.37
CA ASN A 56 -1.37 6.90 29.08
C ASN A 56 -0.79 5.49 29.05
N LYS A 57 -1.26 4.67 28.11
CA LYS A 57 -0.79 3.32 27.87
C LYS A 57 -0.73 3.09 26.37
N CYS A 58 0.47 2.94 25.85
CA CYS A 58 0.68 2.62 24.45
C CYS A 58 0.34 1.15 24.17
N ILE A 59 -0.50 0.89 23.17
CA ILE A 59 -0.86 -0.49 22.78
C ILE A 59 0.30 -1.29 22.17
N HIS A 60 1.34 -0.61 21.68
CA HIS A 60 2.48 -1.26 21.05
C HIS A 60 3.49 -1.73 22.08
N CYS A 61 3.93 -0.82 22.95
CA CYS A 61 5.05 -1.06 23.87
C CYS A 61 4.64 -1.09 25.35
N ASN A 62 3.36 -0.92 25.65
CA ASN A 62 2.81 -0.79 27.01
C ASN A 62 3.43 0.34 27.84
N GLY A 63 4.15 1.28 27.21
CA GLY A 63 4.78 2.42 27.87
C GLY A 63 3.80 3.55 28.23
N ASN A 64 4.25 4.46 29.09
CA ASN A 64 3.50 5.62 29.56
C ASN A 64 3.52 6.78 28.55
N HIS A 65 2.88 6.57 27.40
CA HIS A 65 2.65 7.60 26.38
C HIS A 65 1.46 7.20 25.49
N LEU A 66 0.96 8.16 24.71
CA LEU A 66 -0.11 7.90 23.73
C LEU A 66 0.30 6.84 22.71
N SER A 67 -0.63 6.03 22.25
CA SER A 67 -0.37 4.96 21.26
C SER A 67 0.22 5.49 19.94
N ASN A 68 -0.15 6.71 19.54
CA ASN A 68 0.36 7.39 18.35
C ASN A 68 1.60 8.26 18.59
N SER A 69 2.17 8.23 19.80
CA SER A 69 3.29 9.11 20.16
C SER A 69 4.57 8.73 19.43
N ILE A 70 5.32 9.76 19.00
CA ILE A 70 6.66 9.60 18.40
C ILE A 70 7.68 9.02 19.38
N LYS A 71 7.38 9.06 20.69
CA LYS A 71 8.23 8.50 21.75
C LYS A 71 8.16 6.97 21.82
N CYS A 72 7.23 6.34 21.10
CA CYS A 72 7.10 4.89 21.10
C CYS A 72 8.31 4.23 20.42
N PRO A 73 9.05 3.33 21.11
CA PRO A 73 10.19 2.63 20.51
C PRO A 73 9.78 1.80 19.29
N ILE A 74 8.63 1.12 19.34
CA ILE A 74 8.14 0.28 18.24
C ILE A 74 7.76 1.13 17.01
N VAL A 75 7.10 2.27 17.21
CA VAL A 75 6.79 3.19 16.10
C VAL A 75 8.08 3.79 15.52
N LYS A 76 9.07 4.09 16.37
CA LYS A 76 10.39 4.57 15.95
C LYS A 76 11.12 3.53 15.10
N ASP A 77 11.14 2.28 15.51
CA ASP A 77 11.78 1.19 14.77
C ASP A 77 11.09 0.94 13.43
N TYR A 78 9.75 0.96 13.43
CA TYR A 78 8.96 0.85 12.21
C TYR A 78 9.24 2.01 11.24
N ARG A 79 9.33 3.25 11.76
CA ARG A 79 9.73 4.43 10.98
C ARG A 79 11.12 4.27 10.37
N ALA A 80 12.08 3.79 11.17
CA ALA A 80 13.44 3.57 10.71
C ALA A 80 13.48 2.49 9.60
N ALA A 81 12.72 1.41 9.75
CA ALA A 81 12.60 0.37 8.73
C ALA A 81 11.97 0.89 7.43
N LEU A 82 10.91 1.71 7.51
CA LEU A 82 10.32 2.35 6.34
C LEU A 82 11.30 3.30 5.65
N THR A 83 12.00 4.13 6.41
CA THR A 83 12.99 5.08 5.88
C THR A 83 14.14 4.33 5.19
N LYS A 84 14.66 3.26 5.81
CA LYS A 84 15.66 2.38 5.18
C LYS A 84 15.16 1.81 3.87
N LYS A 85 13.93 1.29 3.81
CA LYS A 85 13.36 0.77 2.56
C LYS A 85 13.31 1.84 1.47
N LEU A 86 12.88 3.06 1.77
CA LEU A 86 12.84 4.16 0.80
C LEU A 86 14.23 4.54 0.28
N LEU A 87 15.23 4.61 1.17
CA LEU A 87 16.63 4.89 0.81
C LEU A 87 17.28 3.74 0.03
N SER A 88 16.95 2.49 0.35
CA SER A 88 17.46 1.32 -0.39
C SER A 88 16.78 1.15 -1.75
N SER A 89 15.51 1.56 -1.90
CA SER A 89 14.77 1.52 -3.17
C SER A 89 15.29 2.53 -4.18
N THR A 90 15.83 3.66 -3.70
CA THR A 90 16.47 4.67 -4.53
C THR A 90 17.88 4.25 -4.95
N ALA A 91 18.58 3.41 -4.17
CA ALA A 91 19.91 2.90 -4.53
C ALA A 91 19.92 1.88 -5.69
N THR A 92 18.78 1.24 -6.01
CA THR A 92 18.63 0.33 -7.17
C THR A 92 17.89 0.95 -8.36
N SER A 93 17.51 2.22 -8.27
CA SER A 93 16.94 2.95 -9.39
C SER A 93 18.02 3.81 -10.03
N THR A 94 18.61 3.27 -11.09
CA THR A 94 19.47 3.96 -12.05
C THR A 94 18.97 5.39 -12.31
N ASN A 95 19.88 6.36 -12.16
CA ASN A 95 19.91 7.69 -12.78
C ASN A 95 18.80 7.92 -13.83
N ASN A 96 17.70 8.56 -13.42
CA ASN A 96 16.78 9.29 -14.30
C ASN A 96 15.75 10.03 -13.43
N ASN A 97 16.16 11.12 -12.79
CA ASN A 97 15.20 12.15 -12.41
C ASN A 97 15.72 13.50 -12.88
N ASN A 98 15.12 13.95 -13.99
CA ASN A 98 15.05 15.33 -14.44
C ASN A 98 14.57 16.22 -13.28
N ASN A 99 15.50 16.84 -12.55
CA ASN A 99 15.17 17.98 -11.71
C ASN A 99 15.06 19.22 -12.61
N ASN A 100 13.90 19.35 -13.26
CA ASN A 100 13.56 20.44 -14.16
C ASN A 100 13.06 21.66 -13.35
N TYR A 101 13.94 22.25 -12.54
CA TYR A 101 13.69 23.51 -11.84
C TYR A 101 14.51 24.62 -12.50
N VAL A 102 13.82 25.59 -13.10
CA VAL A 102 14.47 26.76 -13.72
C VAL A 102 14.41 27.92 -12.73
N TYR A 103 15.59 28.42 -12.35
CA TYR A 103 15.73 29.61 -11.52
C TYR A 103 15.25 30.84 -12.30
N ASN A 104 14.22 31.52 -11.82
CA ASN A 104 13.74 32.76 -12.43
C ASN A 104 14.07 33.97 -11.53
N PRO A 105 15.12 34.76 -11.83
CA PRO A 105 15.55 35.89 -11.00
C PRO A 105 14.59 37.10 -11.05
N ALA A 106 13.52 37.04 -11.83
CA ALA A 106 12.61 38.18 -12.05
C ALA A 106 11.47 38.32 -11.02
N LEU A 107 11.36 37.43 -10.02
CA LEU A 107 10.34 37.50 -8.97
C LEU A 107 11.00 37.79 -7.62
N ASP A 108 10.48 38.77 -6.87
CA ASP A 108 10.99 39.11 -5.54
C ASP A 108 9.87 38.93 -4.49
N PRO A 109 9.97 37.97 -3.55
CA PRO A 109 11.08 37.04 -3.37
C PRO A 109 11.10 35.93 -4.44
N PRO A 110 12.30 35.44 -4.82
CA PRO A 110 12.43 34.38 -5.82
C PRO A 110 11.85 33.07 -5.28
N LEU A 111 10.73 32.65 -5.85
CA LEU A 111 10.07 31.38 -5.55
C LEU A 111 10.50 30.31 -6.56
N LEU A 112 10.75 29.09 -6.08
CA LEU A 112 10.91 27.92 -6.94
C LEU A 112 9.54 27.56 -7.51
N LEU A 113 9.33 27.76 -8.82
CA LEU A 113 8.13 27.30 -9.50
C LEU A 113 8.33 25.86 -9.98
N PRO A 114 7.45 24.91 -9.63
CA PRO A 114 7.42 23.60 -10.27
C PRO A 114 7.02 23.77 -11.74
N GLN A 115 7.84 23.27 -12.67
CA GLN A 115 7.36 23.09 -14.05
C GLN A 115 6.28 22.00 -14.06
N GLY A 116 5.25 22.23 -14.88
CA GLY A 116 4.00 21.44 -14.91
C GLY A 116 4.24 19.93 -14.76
N MET A 117 3.44 19.30 -13.90
CA MET A 117 3.45 17.87 -13.62
C MET A 117 3.49 17.05 -14.91
N SER A 118 4.66 16.56 -15.30
CA SER A 118 4.73 15.33 -16.08
C SER A 118 4.36 14.20 -15.14
N ILE A 119 3.13 13.73 -15.26
CA ILE A 119 2.58 12.60 -14.50
C ILE A 119 3.55 11.41 -14.64
N PRO A 120 4.17 10.92 -13.56
CA PRO A 120 5.00 9.73 -13.63
C PRO A 120 4.16 8.56 -14.11
N ASN A 121 4.72 7.77 -15.00
CA ASN A 121 4.11 6.75 -15.83
C ASN A 121 3.61 5.49 -15.03
N ALA A 122 2.96 5.68 -13.88
CA ALA A 122 2.36 4.60 -13.08
C ALA A 122 1.15 3.96 -13.75
N TYR A 123 0.59 4.62 -14.77
CA TYR A 123 -0.43 4.05 -15.64
C TYR A 123 0.08 2.84 -16.42
N SER A 124 1.37 2.79 -16.81
CA SER A 124 1.91 1.70 -17.62
C SER A 124 1.92 0.35 -16.89
N SER A 125 2.20 0.34 -15.58
CA SER A 125 2.21 -0.91 -14.81
C SER A 125 0.80 -1.49 -14.61
N VAL A 126 -0.20 -0.62 -14.46
CA VAL A 126 -1.59 -1.05 -14.34
C VAL A 126 -2.15 -1.47 -15.71
N THR A 127 -1.83 -0.76 -16.79
CA THR A 127 -2.26 -1.15 -18.14
C THR A 127 -1.64 -2.48 -18.57
N ASN A 128 -0.35 -2.69 -18.31
CA ASN A 128 0.30 -3.97 -18.64
C ASN A 128 -0.33 -5.15 -17.88
N LYS A 129 -0.69 -4.96 -16.60
CA LYS A 129 -1.40 -5.99 -15.83
C LYS A 129 -2.82 -6.24 -16.35
N ILE A 130 -3.50 -5.20 -16.85
CA ILE A 130 -4.82 -5.34 -17.47
C ILE A 130 -4.70 -6.12 -18.78
N GLU A 131 -3.69 -5.84 -19.61
CA GLU A 131 -3.44 -6.58 -20.85
C GLU A 131 -3.12 -8.06 -20.59
N GLU A 132 -2.25 -8.36 -19.61
CA GLU A 132 -1.96 -9.75 -19.20
C GLU A 132 -3.21 -10.50 -18.73
N LEU A 133 -4.12 -9.83 -18.02
CA LEU A 133 -5.39 -10.41 -17.58
C LEU A 133 -6.33 -10.69 -18.77
N ILE A 134 -6.41 -9.78 -19.74
CA ILE A 134 -7.23 -9.95 -20.94
C ILE A 134 -6.73 -11.15 -21.76
N ASP A 135 -5.41 -11.25 -21.97
CA ASP A 135 -4.80 -12.39 -22.67
C ASP A 135 -4.99 -13.71 -21.92
N GLY A 136 -4.90 -13.68 -20.58
CA GLY A 136 -5.17 -14.84 -19.73
C GLY A 136 -6.61 -15.34 -19.85
N LEU A 137 -7.58 -14.42 -19.85
CA LEU A 137 -9.00 -14.73 -20.00
C LEU A 137 -9.30 -15.32 -21.40
N ALA A 138 -8.69 -14.78 -22.46
CA ALA A 138 -8.84 -15.30 -23.81
C ALA A 138 -8.34 -16.75 -23.93
N LYS A 139 -7.16 -17.05 -23.36
CA LYS A 139 -6.59 -18.42 -23.35
C LYS A 139 -7.45 -19.41 -22.56
N MET A 140 -8.03 -18.98 -21.43
CA MET A 140 -8.95 -19.82 -20.67
C MET A 140 -10.22 -20.12 -21.45
N ASN A 141 -10.77 -19.13 -22.15
CA ASN A 141 -11.96 -19.34 -22.98
C ASN A 141 -11.69 -20.36 -24.11
N GLU A 142 -10.57 -20.24 -24.81
CA GLU A 142 -10.18 -21.21 -25.85
C GLU A 142 -9.99 -22.62 -25.28
N THR A 143 -9.42 -22.72 -24.07
CA THR A 143 -9.24 -24.01 -23.39
C THR A 143 -10.58 -24.63 -23.00
N LEU A 144 -11.54 -23.83 -22.53
CA LEU A 144 -12.89 -24.26 -22.21
C LEU A 144 -13.64 -24.77 -23.45
N GLU A 145 -13.58 -24.06 -24.57
CA GLU A 145 -14.19 -24.48 -25.83
C GLU A 145 -13.59 -25.81 -26.32
N ARG A 146 -12.26 -25.97 -26.21
CA ARG A 146 -11.58 -27.22 -26.58
C ARG A 146 -11.96 -28.39 -25.67
N MET A 147 -12.15 -28.14 -24.38
CA MET A 147 -12.64 -29.16 -23.45
C MET A 147 -14.09 -29.54 -23.72
N ASP A 148 -14.95 -28.57 -24.06
CA ASP A 148 -16.35 -28.83 -24.40
C ASP A 148 -16.46 -29.68 -25.68
N TYR A 149 -15.65 -29.37 -26.70
CA TYR A 149 -15.55 -30.19 -27.91
C TYR A 149 -15.13 -31.64 -27.61
N LYS A 150 -14.08 -31.82 -26.81
CA LYS A 150 -13.60 -33.16 -26.41
C LYS A 150 -14.65 -33.93 -25.61
N ASN A 151 -15.36 -33.26 -24.70
CA ASN A 151 -16.43 -33.89 -23.93
C ASN A 151 -17.58 -34.33 -24.84
N LYS A 152 -17.91 -33.55 -25.87
CA LYS A 152 -18.91 -33.93 -26.88
C LYS A 152 -18.48 -35.14 -27.70
N GLU A 153 -17.20 -35.22 -28.09
CA GLU A 153 -16.64 -36.41 -28.76
C GLU A 153 -16.69 -37.65 -27.88
N VAL A 154 -16.31 -37.54 -26.61
CA VAL A 154 -16.39 -38.64 -25.63
C VAL A 154 -17.84 -39.08 -25.42
N GLY A 155 -18.78 -38.15 -25.30
CA GLY A 155 -20.21 -38.45 -25.21
C GLY A 155 -20.74 -39.18 -26.45
N ASN A 156 -20.33 -38.76 -27.64
CA ASN A 156 -20.68 -39.43 -28.89
C ASN A 156 -20.10 -40.85 -28.96
N PHE A 157 -18.85 -41.05 -28.51
CA PHE A 157 -18.23 -42.37 -28.46
C PHE A 157 -18.94 -43.32 -27.48
N MET A 158 -19.32 -42.83 -26.29
CA MET A 158 -20.11 -43.60 -25.31
C MET A 158 -21.48 -44.00 -25.87
N ASN A 159 -22.14 -43.11 -26.62
CA ASN A 159 -23.44 -43.38 -27.24
C ASN A 159 -23.34 -44.37 -28.42
N VAL A 160 -22.24 -44.36 -29.17
CA VAL A 160 -21.98 -45.34 -30.25
C VAL A 160 -21.74 -46.73 -29.68
N ARG A 161 -21.00 -46.86 -28.57
CA ARG A 161 -20.83 -48.16 -27.89
C ARG A 161 -22.16 -48.74 -27.41
N LYS A 162 -22.99 -47.94 -26.73
CA LYS A 162 -24.32 -48.40 -26.26
C LYS A 162 -25.24 -48.90 -27.37
N LYS A 163 -25.16 -48.33 -28.58
CA LYS A 163 -25.97 -48.77 -29.73
C LYS A 163 -25.47 -50.04 -30.41
N ASN A 164 -24.24 -50.46 -30.13
CA ASN A 164 -23.64 -51.68 -30.68
C ASN A 164 -23.72 -52.88 -29.72
N ASP A 165 -24.19 -52.65 -28.48
CA ASP A 165 -24.34 -53.65 -27.42
C ASP A 165 -25.83 -54.05 -27.20
N ASP A 166 -26.76 -53.53 -28.01
CA ASP A 166 -28.18 -53.95 -28.16
C ASP A 166 -28.38 -54.67 -29.51
#